data_AF-A0A2H9TIH5-F1
#
_entry.id   AF-A0A2H9TIH5-F1
#
_cell.length_a   1.000
_cell.length_b   1.000
_cell.length_c   1.000
_cell.angle_alpha   90.00
_cell.angle_beta   90.00
_cell.angle_gamma   90.00
#
_symmetry.space_group_name_H-M   'P 1'
#
loop_
_entity.id
_entity.type
_entity.pdbx_description
1 polymer ?
#
loop_
_entity_poly.entity_id
_entity_poly.type
_entity_poly.pdbx_seq_one_letter_code
_entity_poly.pdbx_strand_id
1 'polypeptide(L)'
;MSWRVSNDTQALGARVDMTRTSSGSRKSGPPAYSNSYAYKQTHVSTEAKALLATPISSVCPPCRGVLEWRKRFNKYKTLTVPKKCVRCGGRTIKEPYHVACGQCVRKEACCAKCLTARTVWQQALANADQPVVDSEEDAEN
;
A
#
# COMPACT_ATOMS: atom_id res chain seq x y z
N MET A 1 -55.67 -8.79 -25.86
CA MET A 1 -54.53 -8.74 -26.79
C MET A 1 -53.87 -7.36 -26.72
N SER A 2 -52.53 -7.33 -26.85
CA SER A 2 -51.65 -6.17 -26.97
C SER A 2 -51.29 -5.39 -25.68
N TRP A 3 -50.25 -5.87 -25.00
CA TRP A 3 -49.41 -5.02 -24.15
C TRP A 3 -48.26 -4.52 -25.02
N ARG A 4 -48.09 -3.20 -25.10
CA ARG A 4 -46.99 -2.56 -25.83
C ARG A 4 -45.65 -2.97 -25.21
N VAL A 5 -44.78 -3.44 -26.08
CA VAL A 5 -43.35 -3.56 -25.83
C VAL A 5 -42.76 -2.15 -25.99
N SER A 6 -42.31 -1.55 -24.89
CA SER A 6 -41.46 -0.37 -24.94
C SER A 6 -40.07 -0.79 -24.49
N ASN A 7 -39.19 -0.85 -25.48
CA ASN A 7 -37.78 -1.12 -25.39
C ASN A 7 -37.09 0.24 -25.43
N ASP A 8 -36.50 0.70 -24.32
CA ASP A 8 -35.57 1.82 -24.40
C ASP A 8 -34.50 1.76 -23.32
N THR A 9 -33.31 1.40 -23.82
CA THR A 9 -32.04 2.10 -23.63
C THR A 9 -31.49 2.28 -22.20
N GLN A 10 -30.55 1.39 -21.91
CA GLN A 10 -29.29 1.60 -21.18
C GLN A 10 -28.98 3.05 -20.77
N ALA A 11 -28.89 3.28 -19.45
CA ALA A 11 -28.11 4.37 -18.88
C ALA A 11 -27.01 3.79 -17.97
N LEU A 12 -25.79 4.15 -18.34
CA LEU A 12 -24.50 3.73 -17.83
C LEU A 12 -24.37 3.83 -16.31
N GLY A 13 -23.74 2.80 -15.72
CA GLY A 13 -23.36 2.78 -14.31
C GLY A 13 -22.42 3.92 -13.96
N ALA A 14 -22.86 4.77 -13.04
CA ALA A 14 -22.02 5.77 -12.40
C ALA A 14 -20.93 5.05 -11.58
N ARG A 15 -19.66 5.37 -11.89
CA ARG A 15 -18.52 5.00 -11.04
C ARG A 15 -18.70 5.75 -9.71
N VAL A 16 -18.94 5.02 -8.63
CA VAL A 16 -18.96 5.60 -7.29
C VAL A 16 -17.51 5.92 -6.93
N ASP A 17 -17.13 7.19 -7.04
CA ASP A 17 -15.83 7.66 -6.56
C ASP A 17 -15.85 7.60 -5.02
N MET A 18 -15.28 6.53 -4.46
CA MET A 18 -15.14 6.38 -3.01
C MET A 18 -14.03 7.30 -2.48
N THR A 19 -14.20 8.61 -2.62
CA THR A 19 -13.44 9.55 -1.81
C THR A 19 -13.98 9.46 -0.39
N ARG A 20 -13.13 9.05 0.57
CA ARG A 20 -13.45 9.04 2.01
C ARG A 20 -13.76 10.47 2.46
N THR A 21 -15.01 10.89 2.37
CA THR A 21 -15.46 12.16 2.96
C THR A 21 -15.63 11.93 4.45
N SER A 22 -14.65 12.33 5.27
CA SER A 22 -14.84 12.34 6.73
C SER A 22 -15.83 13.44 7.08
N SER A 23 -17.01 13.08 7.56
CA SER A 23 -18.11 13.98 7.95
C SER A 23 -17.87 14.76 9.25
N GLY A 24 -16.63 14.80 9.75
CA GLY A 24 -16.26 15.56 10.94
C GLY A 24 -15.61 16.89 10.58
N SER A 25 -15.91 17.93 11.36
CA SER A 25 -15.07 19.14 11.44
C SER A 25 -13.60 18.70 11.57
N ARG A 26 -12.72 19.20 10.70
CA ARG A 26 -11.28 18.93 10.79
C ARG A 26 -10.79 19.59 12.07
N LYS A 27 -10.63 18.80 13.15
CA LYS A 27 -9.91 19.24 14.34
C LYS A 27 -8.51 19.65 13.87
N SER A 28 -8.27 20.95 13.82
CA SER A 28 -6.98 21.52 13.46
C SER A 28 -6.07 21.45 14.67
N GLY A 29 -4.84 21.00 14.48
CA GLY A 29 -3.84 20.89 15.52
C GLY A 29 -3.50 19.45 15.95
N PRO A 30 -2.35 19.26 16.61
CA PRO A 30 -1.93 17.98 17.13
C PRO A 30 -2.91 17.44 18.18
N PRO A 31 -2.95 16.12 18.40
CA PRO A 31 -3.77 15.53 19.46
C PRO A 31 -3.40 16.14 20.81
N ALA A 32 -4.41 16.48 21.63
CA ALA A 32 -4.23 17.07 22.97
C ALA A 32 -3.32 16.24 23.89
N TYR A 33 -3.22 14.93 23.64
CA TYR A 33 -2.27 14.04 24.28
C TYR A 33 -1.47 13.30 23.21
N SER A 34 -0.30 13.86 22.86
CA SER A 34 0.67 13.18 21.99
C SER A 34 1.46 12.16 22.80
N ASN A 35 1.68 10.97 22.24
CA ASN A 35 2.52 9.97 22.88
C ASN A 35 3.99 10.42 22.88
N SER A 36 4.66 10.40 24.03
CA SER A 36 6.07 10.78 24.18
C SER A 36 7.05 9.69 23.74
N TYR A 37 6.61 8.43 23.67
CA TYR A 37 7.44 7.31 23.27
C TYR A 37 6.80 6.49 22.14
N ALA A 38 7.60 5.99 21.21
CA ALA A 38 7.09 5.06 20.21
C ALA A 38 6.68 3.72 20.86
N TYR A 39 5.58 3.13 20.39
CA TYR A 39 5.16 1.79 20.83
C TYR A 39 6.27 0.75 20.59
N LYS A 40 6.55 -0.06 21.60
CA LYS A 40 7.49 -1.18 21.54
C LYS A 40 6.81 -2.43 22.11
N GLN A 41 6.96 -3.56 21.41
CA GLN A 41 6.47 -4.83 21.92
C GLN A 41 7.42 -5.39 22.97
N THR A 42 6.96 -5.49 24.22
CA THR A 42 7.74 -6.03 25.34
C THR A 42 7.67 -7.56 25.40
N HIS A 43 6.51 -8.14 25.14
CA HIS A 43 6.29 -9.59 25.13
C HIS A 43 6.24 -10.12 23.69
N VAL A 44 7.42 -10.33 23.10
CA VAL A 44 7.56 -10.92 21.76
C VAL A 44 7.79 -12.43 21.87
N SER A 45 6.91 -13.23 21.23
CA SER A 45 7.12 -14.67 21.10
C SER A 45 8.37 -14.98 20.26
N THR A 46 8.90 -16.19 20.38
CA THR A 46 10.04 -16.66 19.56
C THR A 46 9.74 -16.54 18.06
N GLU A 47 8.52 -16.90 17.66
CA GLU A 47 8.03 -16.75 16.29
C GLU A 47 7.97 -15.29 15.85
N ALA A 48 7.47 -14.38 16.70
CA ALA A 48 7.42 -12.96 16.41
C ALA A 48 8.83 -12.36 16.25
N LYS A 49 9.81 -12.80 17.06
CA LYS A 49 11.22 -12.42 16.89
C LYS A 49 11.77 -12.87 15.53
N ALA A 50 11.48 -14.11 15.13
CA ALA A 50 11.88 -14.62 13.81
C ALA A 50 11.23 -13.83 12.65
N LEU A 51 9.95 -13.45 12.79
CA LEU A 51 9.23 -12.63 11.82
C LEU A 51 9.81 -11.22 11.69
N LEU A 52 10.20 -10.60 12.81
CA LEU A 52 10.86 -9.29 12.85
C LEU A 52 12.25 -9.34 12.20
N ALA A 53 13.00 -10.41 12.40
CA ALA A 53 14.31 -10.61 11.79
C ALA A 53 14.23 -10.87 10.28
N THR A 54 13.13 -11.47 9.79
CA THR A 54 12.96 -11.76 8.36
C THR A 54 12.85 -10.46 7.55
N PRO A 55 13.69 -10.20 6.54
CA PRO A 55 13.57 -9.01 5.69
C PRO A 55 12.35 -9.11 4.76
N ILE A 56 11.71 -7.97 4.47
CA ILE A 56 10.64 -7.89 3.48
C ILE A 56 11.28 -7.57 2.12
N SER A 57 11.15 -8.49 1.17
CA SER A 57 11.77 -8.38 -0.16
C SER A 57 10.73 -8.11 -1.26
N SER A 58 11.16 -7.57 -2.41
CA SER A 58 10.37 -7.49 -3.66
C SER A 58 9.12 -6.58 -3.67
N VAL A 59 9.01 -5.62 -2.75
CA VAL A 59 7.90 -4.65 -2.67
C VAL A 59 8.39 -3.20 -2.77
N CYS A 60 7.50 -2.30 -3.19
CA CYS A 60 7.77 -0.86 -3.22
C CYS A 60 7.83 -0.25 -1.81
N PRO A 61 8.49 0.91 -1.62
CA PRO A 61 8.61 1.58 -0.32
C PRO A 61 7.30 1.76 0.46
N PRO A 62 6.19 2.24 -0.13
CA PRO A 62 4.95 2.41 0.63
C PRO A 62 4.36 1.07 1.09
N CYS A 63 4.43 0.02 0.24
CA CYS A 63 3.99 -1.31 0.63
C CYS A 63 4.88 -1.91 1.72
N ARG A 64 6.20 -1.66 1.66
CA ARG A 64 7.15 -2.09 2.69
C ARG A 64 6.77 -1.50 4.05
N GLY A 65 6.46 -0.20 4.12
CA GLY A 65 6.01 0.44 5.37
C GLY A 65 4.78 -0.22 5.97
N VAL A 66 3.79 -0.59 5.15
CA VAL A 66 2.59 -1.31 5.63
C VAL A 66 2.94 -2.69 6.19
N LEU A 67 3.84 -3.43 5.53
CA LEU A 67 4.24 -4.76 5.98
C LEU A 67 5.13 -4.70 7.23
N GLU A 68 6.06 -3.75 7.31
CA GLU A 68 6.87 -3.49 8.50
C GLU A 68 6.01 -3.11 9.69
N TRP A 69 5.03 -2.24 9.50
CA TRP A 69 4.05 -1.91 10.53
C TRP A 69 3.33 -3.16 11.02
N ARG A 70 2.83 -4.01 10.12
CA ARG A 70 2.19 -5.27 10.51
C ARG A 70 3.12 -6.17 11.32
N LYS A 71 4.41 -6.22 11.00
CA LYS A 71 5.41 -6.97 11.79
C LYS A 71 5.60 -6.35 13.18
N ARG A 72 5.86 -5.04 13.25
CA ARG A 72 6.09 -4.30 14.51
C ARG A 72 4.91 -4.38 15.49
N PHE A 73 3.70 -4.56 14.98
CA PHE A 73 2.48 -4.65 15.78
C PHE A 73 1.92 -6.07 15.90
N ASN A 74 2.69 -7.10 15.53
CA ASN A 74 2.28 -8.51 15.55
C ASN A 74 0.94 -8.79 14.86
N LYS A 75 0.65 -8.04 13.78
CA LYS A 75 -0.51 -8.21 12.90
C LYS A 75 -0.15 -8.92 11.58
N TYR A 76 1.08 -9.42 11.48
CA TYR A 76 1.60 -10.06 10.28
C TYR A 76 1.25 -11.56 10.28
N LYS A 77 0.41 -11.99 9.35
CA LYS A 77 -0.03 -13.38 9.21
C LYS A 77 0.84 -14.11 8.19
N THR A 78 1.44 -15.23 8.59
CA THR A 78 2.19 -16.13 7.70
C THR A 78 1.24 -16.97 6.83
N LEU A 79 1.77 -17.50 5.72
CA LEU A 79 1.04 -18.47 4.90
C LEU A 79 1.43 -19.87 5.34
N THR A 80 0.43 -20.73 5.54
CA THR A 80 0.62 -22.17 5.70
C THR A 80 0.70 -22.89 4.35
N VAL A 81 -0.02 -22.39 3.35
CA VAL A 81 -0.10 -22.95 1.99
C VAL A 81 0.27 -21.87 0.98
N PRO A 82 1.00 -22.20 -0.09
CA PRO A 82 1.35 -21.23 -1.12
C PRO A 82 0.12 -20.69 -1.85
N LYS A 83 0.10 -19.37 -2.08
CA LYS A 83 -1.01 -18.68 -2.76
C LYS A 83 -0.85 -18.71 -4.28
N LYS A 84 -1.99 -18.66 -4.99
CA LYS A 84 -2.05 -18.50 -6.46
C LYS A 84 -1.50 -17.14 -6.89
N CYS A 85 -0.60 -17.15 -7.86
CA CYS A 85 -0.06 -15.95 -8.50
C CYS A 85 -1.06 -15.37 -9.50
N VAL A 86 -1.25 -14.05 -9.47
CA VAL A 86 -2.13 -13.33 -10.40
C VAL A 86 -1.57 -13.31 -11.83
N ARG A 87 -0.24 -13.38 -11.99
CA ARG A 87 0.42 -13.30 -13.31
C ARG A 87 0.54 -14.65 -14.00
N CYS A 88 1.16 -15.64 -13.35
CA CYS A 88 1.37 -16.96 -13.95
C CYS A 88 0.26 -17.98 -13.62
N GLY A 89 -0.68 -17.66 -12.73
CA GLY A 89 -1.75 -18.58 -12.33
C GLY A 89 -1.31 -19.77 -11.46
N GLY A 90 -0.01 -20.01 -11.27
CA GLY A 90 0.50 -21.09 -10.43
C GLY A 90 0.48 -20.78 -8.92
N ARG A 91 0.41 -21.80 -8.07
CA ARG A 91 0.52 -21.66 -6.59
C ARG A 91 1.99 -21.58 -6.15
N THR A 92 2.64 -20.48 -6.48
CA THR A 92 4.10 -20.29 -6.29
C THR A 92 4.44 -19.21 -5.26
N ILE A 93 3.44 -18.51 -4.71
CA ILE A 93 3.67 -17.45 -3.73
C ILE A 93 3.89 -18.06 -2.35
N LYS A 94 5.13 -17.94 -1.85
CA LYS A 94 5.53 -18.36 -0.50
C LYS A 94 5.48 -17.22 0.52
N GLU A 95 5.70 -15.99 0.05
CA GLU A 95 5.76 -14.81 0.91
C GLU A 95 4.34 -14.27 1.21
N PRO A 96 4.05 -13.89 2.46
CA PRO A 96 2.74 -13.36 2.81
C PRO A 96 2.42 -12.02 2.19
N TYR A 97 1.13 -11.77 1.97
CA TYR A 97 0.58 -10.55 1.37
C TYR A 97 1.03 -10.25 -0.07
N HIS A 98 1.80 -11.14 -0.71
CA HIS A 98 2.16 -11.03 -2.11
C HIS A 98 0.98 -11.52 -2.99
N VAL A 99 0.85 -10.90 -4.16
CA VAL A 99 -0.15 -11.22 -5.20
C VAL A 99 0.52 -11.73 -6.48
N ALA A 100 1.80 -11.43 -6.68
CA ALA A 100 2.64 -12.00 -7.72
C ALA A 100 3.81 -12.81 -7.11
N CYS A 101 4.22 -13.87 -7.79
CA CYS A 101 5.39 -14.64 -7.38
C CYS A 101 6.70 -13.93 -7.76
N GLY A 102 7.81 -14.30 -7.11
CA GLY A 102 9.11 -13.65 -7.33
C GLY A 102 9.61 -13.72 -8.77
N GLN A 103 9.26 -14.77 -9.54
CA GLN A 103 9.60 -14.86 -10.96
C GLN A 103 8.88 -13.80 -11.79
N CYS A 104 7.56 -13.62 -11.58
CA CYS A 104 6.77 -12.62 -12.29
C CYS A 104 7.21 -11.20 -11.92
N VAL A 105 7.50 -10.96 -10.65
CA VAL A 105 8.01 -9.67 -10.15
C VAL A 105 9.33 -9.28 -10.82
N ARG A 106 10.23 -10.25 -11.01
CA ARG A 106 11.51 -10.00 -11.71
C ARG A 106 11.31 -9.73 -13.20
N LYS A 107 10.43 -10.49 -13.87
CA LYS A 107 10.15 -10.34 -15.31
C LYS A 107 9.49 -9.00 -15.66
N GLU A 108 8.51 -8.57 -14.86
CA GLU A 108 7.73 -7.36 -15.13
C GLU A 108 8.25 -6.11 -14.39
N ALA A 109 9.30 -6.26 -13.58
CA ALA A 109 9.82 -5.20 -12.72
C ALA A 109 8.72 -4.45 -11.94
N CYS A 110 7.82 -5.18 -11.28
CA CYS A 110 6.67 -4.62 -10.55
C CYS A 110 6.69 -4.95 -9.05
N CYS A 111 5.87 -4.29 -8.25
CA CYS A 111 5.74 -4.59 -6.81
C CYS A 111 4.96 -5.89 -6.57
N ALA A 112 5.49 -6.78 -5.72
CA ALA A 112 4.84 -8.06 -5.40
C ALA A 112 3.46 -7.94 -4.73
N LYS A 113 3.14 -6.80 -4.10
CA LYS A 113 1.88 -6.57 -3.35
C LYS A 113 0.84 -5.75 -4.13
N CYS A 114 1.25 -4.62 -4.71
CA CYS A 114 0.33 -3.69 -5.40
C CYS A 114 0.47 -3.67 -6.92
N LEU A 115 1.41 -4.45 -7.48
CA LEU A 115 1.67 -4.54 -8.93
C LEU A 115 2.10 -3.24 -9.62
N THR A 116 2.34 -2.16 -8.86
CA THR A 116 2.88 -0.91 -9.39
C THR A 116 4.26 -1.14 -10.01
N ALA A 117 4.50 -0.57 -11.19
CA ALA A 117 5.76 -0.66 -11.90
C ALA A 117 6.91 -0.03 -11.10
N ARG A 118 8.12 -0.56 -11.28
CA ARG A 118 9.35 -0.09 -10.61
C ARG A 118 9.68 1.37 -10.90
N THR A 119 9.48 1.77 -12.15
CA THR A 119 9.73 3.14 -12.62
C THR A 119 8.97 4.18 -11.82
N VAL A 120 7.68 3.94 -11.56
CA VAL A 120 6.79 4.89 -10.87
C VAL A 120 7.29 5.23 -9.47
N TRP A 121 7.66 4.21 -8.68
CA TRP A 121 8.13 4.48 -7.32
C TRP A 121 9.61 4.86 -7.27
N GLN A 122 10.43 4.55 -8.28
CA GLN A 122 11.78 5.10 -8.39
C GLN A 122 11.76 6.60 -8.68
N GLN A 123 10.90 7.04 -9.60
CA GLN A 123 10.69 8.47 -9.88
C GLN A 123 10.23 9.21 -8.63
N ALA A 124 9.27 8.66 -7.90
CA ALA A 124 8.80 9.26 -6.64
C ALA A 124 9.92 9.39 -5.59
N LEU A 125 10.82 8.41 -5.49
CA LEU A 125 11.98 8.48 -4.60
C LEU A 125 12.99 9.56 -5.06
N ALA A 126 13.26 9.65 -6.37
CA ALA A 126 14.15 10.67 -6.92
C ALA A 126 13.61 12.08 -6.72
N ASN A 127 12.29 12.28 -6.87
CA ASN A 127 11.65 13.57 -6.67
C ASN A 127 11.64 14.01 -5.20
N ALA A 128 11.62 13.07 -4.26
CA ALA A 128 11.61 13.37 -2.82
C ALA A 128 12.95 13.91 -2.29
N ASP A 129 14.04 13.68 -3.02
CA ASP A 129 15.39 14.13 -2.67
C ASP A 129 15.79 15.42 -3.40
N GLN A 130 14.88 16.04 -4.16
CA GLN A 130 15.13 17.34 -4.76
C GLN A 130 15.06 18.41 -3.66
N PRO A 131 16.16 19.12 -3.37
CA PRO A 131 16.14 20.21 -2.40
C PRO A 131 15.15 21.26 -2.89
N VAL A 132 14.26 21.69 -2.00
CA VAL A 132 13.46 22.89 -2.21
C VAL A 132 14.48 24.02 -2.23
N VAL A 133 14.83 24.47 -3.43
CA VAL A 133 15.60 25.70 -3.61
C VAL A 133 14.65 26.83 -3.24
N ASP A 134 14.73 27.25 -1.98
CA ASP A 134 14.16 28.52 -1.55
C ASP A 134 14.97 29.61 -2.25
N SER A 135 14.45 30.09 -3.37
CA SER A 135 14.95 31.30 -4.03
C SER A 135 14.62 32.49 -3.13
N GLU A 136 15.55 32.87 -2.26
CA GLU A 136 15.56 34.19 -1.63
C GLU A 136 16.01 35.23 -2.67
N GLU A 137 15.10 35.62 -3.56
CA GLU A 137 15.23 36.85 -4.35
C GLU A 137 13.93 37.63 -4.22
N ASP A 138 14.05 38.81 -3.59
CA ASP A 138 13.39 40.08 -3.93
C ASP A 138 13.46 40.98 -2.67
N ALA A 139 14.60 41.65 -2.48
CA ALA A 139 14.89 42.98 -3.00
C ALA A 139 14.22 44.10 -2.16
N GLU A 140 15.09 44.86 -1.50
CA GLU A 140 14.82 46.20 -0.97
C GLU A 140 14.10 47.06 -2.02
N ASN A 141 12.97 47.65 -1.63
CA ASN A 141 12.55 48.97 -2.10
C ASN A 141 11.70 49.68 -1.05
#